data_AF-A0A847HWX6-F1
#
_entry.id   AF-A0A847HWX6-F1
#
_cell.length_a   1.000
_cell.length_b   1.000
_cell.length_c   1.000
_cell.angle_alpha   90.00
_cell.angle_beta   90.00
_cell.angle_gamma   90.00
#
_symmetry.space_group_name_H-M   'P 1'
#
loop_
_entity.id
_entity.type
_entity.pdbx_description
1 polymer ?
#
loop_
_entity_poly.entity_id
_entity_poly.type
_entity_poly.pdbx_seq_one_letter_code
_entity_poly.pdbx_strand_id
1 'polypeptide(L)'
;MPRPTLRTRTPRLAGLALGALLVLPLSGCLGRSDALAPVIAITEPRSGATRNTDDLRISGYAMDDSGIASIRVDGADLLQNEIYASERGKGLVQFAFTKPNLTDGELTLLLEVTDVAGRTTTERYVLTLDATPPTVELTRVEPSSGGRVLVEGVARDNLRLSSIRINDVPLAFTPGTEFAFSVLVENVPGGEVVVEDGAGNVISRPLQ
;
A
#
# COMPACT_ATOMS: atom_id res chain seq x y z
N MET A 1 -63.80 -80.53 -47.19
CA MET A 1 -64.07 -79.40 -46.29
C MET A 1 -63.06 -78.28 -46.55
N PRO A 2 -63.49 -77.02 -46.42
CA PRO A 2 -62.86 -75.80 -46.96
C PRO A 2 -61.78 -75.28 -45.98
N ARG A 3 -60.98 -74.22 -46.19
CA ARG A 3 -60.89 -73.11 -47.16
C ARG A 3 -59.44 -72.55 -47.03
N PRO A 4 -58.95 -71.81 -48.03
CA PRO A 4 -57.58 -71.33 -48.14
C PRO A 4 -57.40 -69.93 -47.54
N THR A 5 -56.17 -69.50 -47.33
CA THR A 5 -55.84 -68.07 -47.20
C THR A 5 -54.64 -67.71 -48.07
N LEU A 6 -54.96 -67.32 -49.31
CA LEU A 6 -54.14 -66.37 -50.06
C LEU A 6 -54.33 -64.98 -49.45
N ARG A 7 -53.23 -64.26 -49.25
CA ARG A 7 -53.26 -62.78 -49.24
C ARG A 7 -52.18 -62.25 -50.17
N THR A 8 -52.58 -61.20 -50.86
CA THR A 8 -52.10 -60.71 -52.15
C THR A 8 -51.20 -59.47 -52.02
N ARG A 9 -50.20 -59.41 -52.92
CA ARG A 9 -49.71 -58.24 -53.71
C ARG A 9 -49.03 -57.03 -53.03
N THR A 10 -47.70 -56.91 -53.29
CA THR A 10 -46.91 -55.83 -54.02
C THR A 10 -47.21 -54.33 -53.80
N PRO A 11 -46.32 -53.34 -54.14
CA PRO A 11 -44.95 -53.34 -54.69
C PRO A 11 -43.94 -52.35 -54.00
N ARG A 12 -42.76 -52.22 -54.60
CA ARG A 12 -41.61 -51.32 -54.33
C ARG A 12 -41.94 -49.84 -54.10
N LEU A 13 -41.13 -49.18 -53.24
CA LEU A 13 -40.82 -47.75 -53.31
C LEU A 13 -39.31 -47.54 -53.06
N ALA A 14 -38.61 -47.09 -54.10
CA ALA A 14 -37.32 -46.43 -53.96
C ALA A 14 -37.59 -45.00 -53.46
N GLY A 15 -36.80 -44.51 -52.50
CA GLY A 15 -36.99 -43.18 -51.93
C GLY A 15 -35.78 -42.71 -51.13
N LEU A 16 -35.00 -41.83 -51.77
CA LEU A 16 -34.20 -40.71 -51.26
C LEU A 16 -33.30 -40.87 -50.03
N ALA A 17 -32.03 -40.57 -50.27
CA ALA A 17 -31.08 -40.08 -49.27
C ALA A 17 -31.61 -38.81 -48.57
N LEU A 18 -31.46 -38.73 -47.25
CA LEU A 18 -31.34 -37.48 -46.52
C LEU A 18 -30.47 -37.70 -45.29
N GLY A 19 -29.33 -37.00 -45.23
CA GLY A 19 -28.36 -37.12 -44.16
C GLY A 19 -28.96 -36.71 -42.81
N ALA A 20 -28.80 -37.57 -41.81
CA ALA A 20 -28.95 -37.19 -40.42
C ALA A 20 -27.56 -36.81 -39.89
N LEU A 21 -27.25 -35.51 -39.97
CA LEU A 21 -26.16 -34.89 -39.22
C LEU A 21 -26.51 -35.04 -37.73
N LEU A 22 -25.89 -36.00 -37.05
CA LEU A 22 -26.08 -36.20 -35.62
C LEU A 22 -25.40 -35.02 -34.89
N VAL A 23 -26.22 -34.06 -34.46
CA VAL A 23 -25.81 -32.92 -33.66
C VAL A 23 -25.37 -33.44 -32.29
N LEU A 24 -24.06 -33.44 -32.05
CA LEU A 24 -23.50 -33.60 -30.71
C LEU A 24 -23.89 -32.37 -29.89
N PRO A 25 -24.53 -32.50 -28.71
CA PRO A 25 -24.72 -31.36 -27.84
C PRO A 25 -23.37 -31.01 -27.21
N LEU A 26 -22.72 -29.95 -27.70
CA LEU A 26 -21.67 -29.27 -26.94
C LEU A 26 -22.34 -28.50 -25.79
N SER A 27 -22.75 -29.21 -24.75
CA SER A 27 -22.92 -28.61 -23.42
C SER A 27 -21.55 -28.47 -22.76
N GLY A 28 -20.66 -27.71 -23.42
CA GLY A 28 -19.53 -27.11 -22.76
C GLY A 28 -20.08 -25.94 -21.97
N CYS A 29 -20.35 -26.15 -20.68
CA CYS A 29 -20.49 -25.03 -19.77
C CYS A 29 -19.18 -24.24 -19.84
N LEU A 30 -19.18 -23.14 -20.58
CA LEU A 30 -18.19 -22.08 -20.47
C LEU A 30 -18.37 -21.47 -19.07
N GLY A 31 -17.93 -22.19 -18.04
CA GLY A 31 -17.56 -21.55 -16.78
C GLY A 31 -16.51 -20.52 -17.17
N ARG A 32 -16.78 -19.25 -16.88
CA ARG A 32 -15.80 -18.20 -17.09
C ARG A 32 -14.60 -18.59 -16.22
N SER A 33 -13.58 -19.19 -16.84
CA SER A 33 -12.31 -19.43 -16.18
C SER A 33 -11.78 -18.05 -15.92
N ASP A 34 -11.98 -17.56 -14.70
CA ASP A 34 -11.25 -16.41 -14.25
C ASP A 34 -9.75 -16.74 -14.39
N ALA A 35 -9.02 -15.88 -15.10
CA ALA A 35 -7.61 -16.04 -15.44
C ALA A 35 -6.72 -14.91 -14.89
N LEU A 36 -7.29 -13.89 -14.25
CA LEU A 36 -6.56 -12.78 -13.66
C LEU A 36 -6.11 -13.05 -12.22
N ALA A 37 -4.83 -12.90 -11.92
CA ALA A 37 -4.34 -12.95 -10.54
C ALA A 37 -5.02 -11.88 -9.64
N PRO A 38 -5.13 -12.13 -8.32
CA PRO A 38 -5.79 -11.21 -7.41
C PRO A 38 -5.07 -9.86 -7.34
N VAL A 39 -5.78 -8.79 -7.04
CA VAL A 39 -5.19 -7.47 -6.78
C VAL A 39 -5.08 -7.23 -5.29
N ILE A 40 -3.99 -6.60 -4.85
CA ILE A 40 -3.81 -6.05 -3.51
C ILE A 40 -3.46 -4.57 -3.62
N ALA A 41 -3.95 -3.77 -2.67
CA ALA A 41 -3.56 -2.37 -2.56
C ALA A 41 -3.55 -1.93 -1.10
N ILE A 42 -2.50 -1.21 -0.70
CA ILE A 42 -2.43 -0.52 0.59
C ILE A 42 -3.00 0.88 0.44
N THR A 43 -3.98 1.21 1.29
CA THR A 43 -4.64 2.53 1.31
C THR A 43 -3.96 3.49 2.27
N GLU A 44 -3.45 2.98 3.40
CA GLU A 44 -2.80 3.80 4.42
C GLU A 44 -1.81 2.96 5.25
N PRO A 45 -0.59 3.46 5.51
CA PRO A 45 0.04 4.61 4.84
C PRO A 45 0.31 4.35 3.37
N ARG A 46 0.47 5.42 2.58
CA ARG A 46 0.97 5.27 1.21
C ARG A 46 2.44 4.86 1.23
N SER A 47 2.84 4.01 0.29
CA SER A 47 4.25 3.64 0.14
C SER A 47 5.12 4.88 -0.09
N GLY A 48 6.32 4.87 0.48
CA GLY A 48 7.26 5.99 0.45
C GLY A 48 6.93 7.14 1.41
N ALA A 49 5.89 7.01 2.24
CA ALA A 49 5.66 7.97 3.32
C ALA A 49 6.72 7.82 4.44
N THR A 50 7.05 8.94 5.07
CA THR A 50 7.82 8.99 6.32
C THR A 50 6.85 9.00 7.52
N ARG A 51 7.14 8.28 8.61
CA ARG A 51 6.26 8.20 9.80
C ARG A 51 7.05 8.22 11.11
N ASN A 52 6.49 8.91 12.10
CA ASN A 52 7.03 9.01 13.47
C ASN A 52 6.22 8.19 14.50
N THR A 53 6.06 6.89 14.27
CA THR A 53 5.26 6.03 15.15
C THR A 53 5.96 4.72 15.48
N ASP A 54 5.83 4.30 16.74
CA ASP A 54 6.34 3.02 17.23
C ASP A 54 5.43 1.84 16.80
N ASP A 55 4.13 2.13 16.57
CA ASP A 55 3.10 1.17 16.18
C ASP A 55 2.46 1.59 14.84
N LEU A 56 2.84 0.92 13.77
CA LEU A 56 2.35 1.24 12.44
C LEU A 56 1.10 0.42 12.11
N ARG A 57 -0.06 1.08 12.06
CA ARG A 57 -1.28 0.50 11.49
C ARG A 57 -1.26 0.64 9.97
N ILE A 58 -1.33 -0.49 9.27
CA ILE A 58 -1.43 -0.56 7.81
C ILE A 58 -2.81 -1.10 7.45
N SER A 59 -3.42 -0.53 6.42
CA SER A 59 -4.74 -0.93 5.92
C SER A 59 -4.78 -0.96 4.40
N GLY A 60 -5.63 -1.83 3.86
CA GLY A 60 -5.75 -2.02 2.43
C GLY A 60 -6.93 -2.92 2.06
N TYR A 61 -6.93 -3.33 0.80
CA TYR A 61 -7.89 -4.30 0.28
C TYR A 61 -7.25 -5.29 -0.68
N ALA A 62 -7.86 -6.47 -0.77
CA ALA A 62 -7.58 -7.49 -1.76
C ALA A 62 -8.86 -7.78 -2.56
N MET A 63 -8.73 -7.98 -3.87
CA MET A 63 -9.88 -8.18 -4.76
C MET A 63 -9.60 -9.23 -5.83
N ASP A 64 -10.57 -10.10 -6.06
CA ASP A 64 -10.55 -11.13 -7.09
C ASP A 64 -11.99 -11.63 -7.33
N ASP A 65 -12.43 -11.89 -8.56
CA ASP A 65 -13.80 -12.34 -8.80
C ASP A 65 -14.04 -13.82 -8.45
N SER A 66 -12.99 -14.64 -8.37
CA SER A 66 -13.08 -16.01 -7.84
C SER A 66 -13.12 -16.05 -6.31
N GLY A 67 -12.59 -15.02 -5.65
CA GLY A 67 -12.54 -14.88 -4.18
C GLY A 67 -11.15 -15.06 -3.60
N ILE A 68 -10.91 -14.45 -2.44
CA ILE A 68 -9.59 -14.44 -1.80
C ILE A 68 -9.41 -15.64 -0.86
N ALA A 69 -8.37 -16.43 -1.07
CA ALA A 69 -8.01 -17.55 -0.20
C ALA A 69 -7.06 -17.16 0.92
N SER A 70 -6.07 -16.29 0.69
CA SER A 70 -5.14 -15.85 1.74
C SER A 70 -4.58 -14.46 1.45
N ILE A 71 -4.25 -13.73 2.53
CA ILE A 71 -3.55 -12.45 2.49
C ILE A 71 -2.38 -12.57 3.46
N ARG A 72 -1.17 -12.73 2.95
CA ARG A 72 0.04 -12.88 3.77
C ARG A 72 0.82 -11.59 3.84
N VAL A 73 1.30 -11.28 5.04
CA VAL A 73 2.25 -10.20 5.33
C VAL A 73 3.47 -10.83 5.98
N ASP A 74 4.63 -10.73 5.33
CA ASP A 74 5.87 -11.40 5.75
C ASP A 74 5.66 -12.91 6.05
N GLY A 75 4.79 -13.56 5.26
CA GLY A 75 4.43 -14.98 5.39
C GLY A 75 3.29 -15.28 6.38
N ALA A 76 2.86 -14.35 7.23
CA ALA A 76 1.74 -14.54 8.15
C ALA A 76 0.39 -14.27 7.46
N ASP A 77 -0.50 -15.26 7.40
CA ASP A 77 -1.83 -15.15 6.76
C ASP A 77 -2.84 -14.45 7.67
N LEU A 78 -3.26 -13.24 7.30
CA LEU A 78 -4.25 -12.46 8.03
C LEU A 78 -5.60 -13.17 8.13
N LEU A 79 -5.96 -14.00 7.14
CA LEU A 79 -7.25 -14.71 7.11
C LEU A 79 -7.29 -15.93 8.04
N GLN A 80 -6.18 -16.27 8.70
CA GLN A 80 -6.19 -17.24 9.80
C GLN A 80 -6.57 -16.59 11.13
N ASN A 81 -6.52 -15.27 11.24
CA ASN A 81 -6.98 -14.54 12.41
C ASN A 81 -8.51 -14.58 12.50
N GLU A 82 -9.06 -14.81 13.69
CA GLU A 82 -10.52 -14.87 13.92
C GLU A 82 -11.26 -13.62 13.43
N ILE A 83 -10.62 -12.44 13.49
CA ILE A 83 -11.19 -11.17 13.02
C ILE A 83 -11.49 -11.20 11.52
N TYR A 84 -10.67 -11.91 10.73
CA TYR A 84 -10.77 -11.96 9.27
C TYR A 84 -11.17 -13.33 8.72
N ALA A 85 -11.34 -14.34 9.57
CA ALA A 85 -11.66 -15.70 9.14
C ALA A 85 -12.93 -15.78 8.27
N SER A 86 -13.92 -14.93 8.56
CA SER A 86 -15.18 -14.85 7.81
C SER A 86 -15.04 -14.14 6.45
N GLU A 87 -13.90 -13.51 6.16
CA GLU A 87 -13.63 -12.84 4.89
C GLU A 87 -13.10 -13.79 3.81
N ARG A 88 -12.68 -15.01 4.19
CA ARG A 88 -12.13 -16.01 3.27
C ARG A 88 -13.16 -16.42 2.21
N GLY A 89 -12.74 -16.42 0.95
CA GLY A 89 -13.56 -16.72 -0.21
C GLY A 89 -14.40 -15.55 -0.74
N LYS A 90 -14.38 -14.39 -0.09
CA LYS A 90 -15.06 -13.20 -0.63
C LYS A 90 -14.23 -12.56 -1.75
N GLY A 91 -14.92 -11.96 -2.72
CA GLY A 91 -14.26 -11.29 -3.84
C GLY A 91 -13.66 -9.91 -3.54
N LEU A 92 -14.00 -9.33 -2.39
CA LEU A 92 -13.38 -8.12 -1.86
C LEU A 92 -13.17 -8.31 -0.37
N VAL A 93 -11.93 -8.16 0.08
CA VAL A 93 -11.54 -8.25 1.48
C VAL A 93 -10.83 -6.96 1.89
N GLN A 94 -11.40 -6.23 2.85
CA GLN A 94 -10.71 -5.13 3.51
C GLN A 94 -9.93 -5.69 4.70
N PHE A 95 -8.68 -5.27 4.85
CA PHE A 95 -7.82 -5.73 5.93
C PHE A 95 -7.06 -4.57 6.56
N ALA A 96 -6.66 -4.80 7.81
CA ALA A 96 -5.72 -3.97 8.51
C ALA A 96 -4.87 -4.82 9.46
N PHE A 97 -3.64 -4.41 9.69
CA PHE A 97 -2.74 -5.03 10.65
C PHE A 97 -1.84 -3.98 11.29
N THR A 98 -1.26 -4.31 12.43
CA THR A 98 -0.31 -3.43 13.13
C THR A 98 1.06 -4.10 13.22
N LYS A 99 2.11 -3.36 12.89
CA LYS A 99 3.50 -3.74 13.14
C LYS A 99 4.01 -2.97 14.37
N PRO A 100 4.29 -3.67 15.49
CA PRO A 100 4.88 -3.05 16.68
C PRO A 100 6.41 -3.07 16.65
N ASN A 101 7.01 -2.35 17.59
CA ASN A 101 8.47 -2.34 17.86
C ASN A 101 9.30 -1.96 16.63
N LEU A 102 8.86 -0.93 15.93
CA LEU A 102 9.56 -0.43 14.77
C LEU A 102 10.74 0.46 15.18
N THR A 103 11.76 0.47 14.32
CA THR A 103 12.92 1.35 14.46
C THR A 103 13.01 2.25 13.24
N ASP A 104 13.69 3.38 13.39
CA ASP A 104 13.97 4.26 12.26
C ASP A 104 14.69 3.54 11.12
N GLY A 105 14.46 4.02 9.91
CA GLY A 105 14.98 3.48 8.67
C GLY A 105 13.90 2.90 7.77
N GLU A 106 14.32 2.06 6.82
CA GLU A 106 13.41 1.48 5.84
C GLU A 106 12.67 0.26 6.40
N LEU A 107 11.34 0.31 6.39
CA LEU A 107 10.48 -0.86 6.57
C LEU A 107 10.05 -1.38 5.20
N THR A 108 10.51 -2.58 4.85
CA THR A 108 10.00 -3.34 3.70
C THR A 108 9.10 -4.47 4.18
N LEU A 109 7.89 -4.55 3.64
CA LEU A 109 6.96 -5.67 3.83
C LEU A 109 6.75 -6.42 2.52
N LEU A 110 6.67 -7.75 2.61
CA LEU A 110 6.26 -8.61 1.50
C LEU A 110 4.77 -8.95 1.66
N LEU A 111 3.97 -8.50 0.70
CA LEU A 111 2.54 -8.79 0.63
C LEU A 111 2.30 -9.87 -0.41
N GLU A 112 1.56 -10.91 -0.06
CA GLU A 112 1.16 -11.96 -0.98
C GLU A 112 -0.33 -12.23 -0.85
N VAL A 113 -1.08 -12.12 -1.95
CA VAL A 113 -2.50 -12.48 -2.00
C VAL A 113 -2.67 -13.66 -2.92
N THR A 114 -3.39 -14.67 -2.44
CA THR A 114 -3.74 -15.85 -3.24
C THR A 114 -5.25 -15.99 -3.29
N ASP A 115 -5.80 -16.23 -4.47
CA ASP A 115 -7.23 -16.49 -4.68
C ASP A 115 -7.60 -17.97 -4.44
N VAL A 116 -8.89 -18.29 -4.54
CA VAL A 116 -9.38 -19.67 -4.36
C VAL A 116 -8.97 -20.63 -5.49
N ALA A 117 -8.59 -20.10 -6.66
CA ALA A 117 -8.06 -20.87 -7.77
C ALA A 117 -6.55 -21.16 -7.63
N GLY A 118 -5.89 -20.57 -6.63
CA GLY A 118 -4.48 -20.75 -6.31
C GLY A 118 -3.54 -19.82 -7.09
N ARG A 119 -4.02 -18.76 -7.74
CA ARG A 119 -3.14 -17.75 -8.36
C ARG A 119 -2.74 -16.73 -7.31
N THR A 120 -1.52 -16.20 -7.45
CA THR A 120 -0.90 -15.33 -6.45
C THR A 120 -0.40 -14.04 -7.07
N THR A 121 -0.58 -12.94 -6.35
CA THR A 121 0.09 -11.65 -6.58
C THR A 121 1.01 -11.35 -5.40
N THR A 122 2.23 -10.93 -5.70
CA THR A 122 3.24 -10.53 -4.71
C THR A 122 3.60 -9.07 -4.91
N GLU A 123 3.56 -8.27 -3.85
CA GLU A 123 3.90 -6.85 -3.87
C GLU A 123 4.90 -6.52 -2.75
N ARG A 124 5.85 -5.65 -3.05
CA ARG A 124 6.75 -5.07 -2.05
C ARG A 124 6.21 -3.71 -1.62
N TYR A 125 5.95 -3.55 -0.34
CA TYR A 125 5.52 -2.30 0.25
C TYR A 125 6.65 -1.71 1.09
N VAL A 126 7.04 -0.47 0.77
CA VAL A 126 8.19 0.20 1.41
C VAL A 126 7.74 1.48 2.10
N LEU A 127 8.23 1.70 3.31
CA LEU A 127 8.07 2.91 4.10
C LEU A 127 9.40 3.34 4.70
N THR A 128 9.52 4.64 4.97
CA THR A 128 10.58 5.17 5.81
C THR A 128 10.00 5.50 7.18
N LEU A 129 10.62 5.01 8.24
CA LEU A 129 10.23 5.29 9.60
C LEU A 129 11.27 6.22 10.24
N ASP A 130 10.78 7.19 10.98
CA ASP A 130 11.58 8.26 11.54
C ASP A 130 10.87 8.89 12.74
N ALA A 131 11.12 8.31 13.92
CA ALA A 131 10.62 8.79 15.19
C ALA A 131 11.66 9.63 15.96
N THR A 132 12.88 9.77 15.43
CA THR A 132 13.94 10.56 16.07
C THR A 132 13.75 12.04 15.76
N PRO A 133 13.60 12.92 16.78
CA PRO A 133 13.53 14.36 16.52
C PRO A 133 14.87 14.94 16.05
N PRO A 134 14.84 16.04 15.27
CA PRO A 134 16.05 16.73 14.87
C PRO A 134 16.74 17.40 16.06
N THR A 135 17.98 17.82 15.86
CA THR A 135 18.78 18.58 16.82
C THR A 135 19.20 19.93 16.25
N VAL A 136 19.38 20.91 17.14
CA VAL A 136 19.93 22.22 16.78
C VAL A 136 20.91 22.70 17.84
N GLU A 137 22.08 23.11 17.38
CA GLU A 137 23.15 23.70 18.17
C GLU A 137 23.38 25.14 17.71
N LEU A 138 23.19 26.09 18.63
CA LEU A 138 23.53 27.49 18.36
C LEU A 138 24.98 27.73 18.76
N THR A 139 25.79 28.11 17.79
CA THR A 139 27.23 28.35 17.97
C THR A 139 27.54 29.80 18.30
N ARG A 140 26.69 30.74 17.83
CA ARG A 140 26.76 32.15 18.19
C ARG A 140 25.37 32.78 18.19
N VAL A 141 25.07 33.56 19.22
CA VAL A 141 23.91 34.45 19.26
C VAL A 141 24.35 35.78 19.84
N GLU A 142 24.49 36.81 19.00
CA GLU A 142 25.07 38.09 19.40
C GLU A 142 24.27 39.28 18.86
N PRO A 143 23.99 40.31 19.68
CA PRO A 143 23.34 41.53 19.21
C PRO A 143 24.13 42.19 18.07
N SER A 144 23.41 42.78 17.12
CA SER A 144 23.95 43.55 15.99
C SER A 144 23.28 44.92 15.88
N SER A 145 23.84 45.80 15.05
CA SER A 145 23.32 47.15 14.84
C SER A 145 21.89 47.12 14.26
N GLY A 146 21.08 48.12 14.61
CA GLY A 146 19.73 48.28 14.05
C GLY A 146 18.68 47.34 14.63
N GLY A 147 18.83 46.91 15.89
CA GLY A 147 17.83 46.08 16.57
C GLY A 147 17.80 44.63 16.06
N ARG A 148 18.94 44.13 15.56
CA ARG A 148 19.08 42.79 15.00
C ARG A 148 19.95 41.91 15.88
N VAL A 149 19.93 40.62 15.63
CA VAL A 149 20.77 39.62 16.27
C VAL A 149 21.37 38.72 15.19
N LEU A 150 22.67 38.46 15.27
CA LEU A 150 23.34 37.44 14.46
C LEU A 150 23.11 36.09 15.13
N VAL A 151 22.62 35.12 14.36
CA VAL A 151 22.40 33.74 14.80
C VAL A 151 23.20 32.81 13.90
N GLU A 152 24.15 32.09 14.48
CA GLU A 152 24.93 31.04 13.84
C GLU A 152 24.65 29.71 14.53
N GLY A 153 24.53 28.63 13.75
CA GLY A 153 24.22 27.32 14.29
C GLY A 153 24.24 26.22 13.25
N VAL A 154 24.04 25.00 13.73
CA VAL A 154 23.94 23.80 12.91
C VAL A 154 22.71 23.00 13.33
N ALA A 155 21.82 22.74 12.37
CA ALA A 155 20.72 21.80 12.51
C ALA A 155 21.13 20.44 11.95
N ARG A 156 20.72 19.36 12.60
CA ARG A 156 21.02 17.98 12.20
C ARG A 156 19.83 17.06 12.41
N ASP A 157 19.72 16.06 11.55
CA ASP A 157 18.72 15.01 11.64
C ASP A 157 19.31 13.67 11.17
N ASN A 158 18.77 12.55 11.66
CA ASN A 158 19.19 11.20 11.29
C ASN A 158 18.85 10.85 9.83
N LEU A 159 17.75 11.37 9.28
CA LEU A 159 17.32 11.10 7.91
C LEU A 159 17.30 12.34 7.02
N ARG A 160 16.57 13.37 7.40
CA ARG A 160 16.38 14.57 6.57
C ARG A 160 15.73 15.73 7.33
N LEU A 161 16.38 16.88 7.33
CA LEU A 161 15.77 18.16 7.68
C LEU A 161 14.78 18.62 6.61
N SER A 162 13.62 19.12 7.01
CA SER A 162 12.58 19.66 6.10
C SER A 162 12.41 21.18 6.22
N SER A 163 12.53 21.74 7.42
CA SER A 163 12.31 23.17 7.67
C SER A 163 13.18 23.67 8.82
N ILE A 164 13.71 24.89 8.66
CA ILE A 164 14.37 25.65 9.71
C ILE A 164 13.78 27.05 9.69
N ARG A 165 13.24 27.50 10.81
CA ARG A 165 12.68 28.84 10.99
C ARG A 165 13.39 29.56 12.11
N ILE A 166 13.64 30.85 11.92
CA ILE A 166 14.17 31.73 12.97
C ILE A 166 13.21 32.89 13.11
N ASN A 167 12.57 33.03 14.27
CA ASN A 167 11.49 33.99 14.51
C ASN A 167 10.38 33.87 13.43
N ASP A 168 9.93 32.65 13.17
CA ASP A 168 8.98 32.27 12.12
C ASP A 168 9.40 32.51 10.66
N VAL A 169 10.58 33.09 10.42
CA VAL A 169 11.11 33.28 9.07
C VAL A 169 11.81 32.00 8.61
N PRO A 170 11.35 31.35 7.51
CA PRO A 170 11.98 30.15 7.00
C PRO A 170 13.34 30.44 6.35
N LEU A 171 14.31 29.57 6.59
CA LEU A 171 15.59 29.57 5.89
C LEU A 171 15.46 28.77 4.59
N ALA A 172 16.03 29.29 3.51
CA ALA A 172 16.17 28.56 2.27
C ALA A 172 17.43 27.68 2.34
N PHE A 173 17.25 26.37 2.18
CA PHE A 173 18.34 25.41 2.11
C PHE A 173 17.96 24.22 1.23
N THR A 174 18.95 23.43 0.82
CA THR A 174 18.67 22.14 0.17
C THR A 174 18.48 21.10 1.28
N PRO A 175 17.32 20.41 1.35
CA PRO A 175 17.09 19.38 2.36
C PRO A 175 18.18 18.32 2.39
N GLY A 176 18.63 17.98 3.59
CA GLY A 176 19.68 17.00 3.87
C GLY A 176 19.73 16.70 5.37
N THR A 177 20.70 15.89 5.81
CA THR A 177 20.83 15.50 7.22
C THR A 177 21.48 16.59 8.10
N GLU A 178 22.13 17.59 7.49
CA GLU A 178 22.79 18.66 8.21
C GLU A 178 22.69 19.98 7.44
N PHE A 179 22.46 21.08 8.16
CA PHE A 179 22.53 22.42 7.60
C PHE A 179 23.12 23.41 8.61
N ALA A 180 24.23 24.03 8.24
CA ALA A 180 24.82 25.13 8.97
C ALA A 180 24.26 26.46 8.45
N PHE A 181 23.91 27.36 9.37
CA PHE A 181 23.36 28.68 9.05
C PHE A 181 24.09 29.79 9.80
N SER A 182 24.08 30.97 9.18
CA SER A 182 24.56 32.23 9.76
C SER A 182 23.69 33.34 9.19
N VAL A 183 22.78 33.89 10.00
CA VAL A 183 21.80 34.89 9.54
C VAL A 183 21.61 36.01 10.55
N LEU A 184 21.38 37.21 10.03
CA LEU A 184 20.93 38.35 10.83
C LEU A 184 19.40 38.42 10.80
N VAL A 185 18.79 38.34 11.97
CA VAL A 185 17.33 38.42 12.16
C VAL A 185 16.97 39.58 13.07
N GLU A 186 15.70 39.98 13.08
CA GLU A 186 15.19 40.97 14.03
C GLU A 186 15.29 40.42 15.46
N ASN A 187 15.74 41.26 16.40
CA ASN A 187 15.77 40.89 17.82
C ASN A 187 14.37 41.08 18.41
N VAL A 188 13.66 39.98 18.60
CA VAL A 188 12.30 39.96 19.14
C VAL A 188 12.28 39.28 20.51
N PRO A 189 11.41 39.73 21.44
CA PRO A 189 11.19 39.02 22.69
C PRO A 189 10.75 37.58 22.45
N GLY A 190 11.39 36.62 23.10
CA GLY A 190 11.07 35.19 22.95
C GLY A 190 11.50 34.59 21.60
N GLY A 191 12.45 35.23 20.90
CA GLY A 191 12.97 34.71 19.64
C GLY A 191 13.53 33.29 19.78
N GLU A 192 13.31 32.47 18.76
CA GLU A 192 13.68 31.06 18.74
C GLU A 192 14.07 30.57 17.35
N VAL A 193 14.81 29.46 17.32
CA VAL A 193 15.03 28.61 16.15
C VAL A 193 14.14 27.39 16.27
N VAL A 194 13.30 27.14 15.26
CA VAL A 194 12.49 25.93 15.15
C VAL A 194 13.01 25.08 13.99
N VAL A 195 13.27 23.81 14.25
CA VAL A 195 13.75 22.84 13.26
C VAL A 195 12.74 21.70 13.17
N GLU A 196 12.38 21.33 11.94
CA GLU A 196 11.50 20.22 11.62
C GLU A 196 12.18 19.28 10.63
N ASP A 197 12.01 17.97 10.83
CA ASP A 197 12.53 16.93 9.94
C ASP A 197 11.51 16.50 8.86
N GLY A 198 11.87 15.52 8.03
CA GLY A 198 11.02 14.99 6.96
C GLY A 198 9.83 14.16 7.44
N ALA A 199 9.81 13.76 8.71
CA ALA A 199 8.73 13.02 9.36
C ALA A 199 7.74 13.93 10.10
N GLY A 200 8.10 15.20 10.28
CA GLY A 200 7.37 16.20 11.03
C GLY A 200 7.71 16.24 12.52
N ASN A 201 8.82 15.62 12.97
CA ASN A 201 9.29 15.84 14.33
C ASN A 201 9.93 17.23 14.42
N VAL A 202 9.71 17.89 15.56
CA VAL A 202 10.05 19.30 15.75
C VAL A 202 10.87 19.49 17.03
N ILE A 203 11.86 20.35 16.97
CA ILE A 203 12.53 20.93 18.14
C ILE A 203 12.54 22.45 18.05
N SER A 204 12.41 23.14 19.18
CA SER A 204 12.68 24.58 19.26
C SER A 204 13.80 24.89 20.25
N ARG A 205 14.54 25.97 19.95
CA ARG A 205 15.64 26.46 20.75
C ARG A 205 15.54 27.98 20.90
N PRO A 206 15.38 28.50 22.12
CA PRO A 206 15.42 29.94 22.37
C PRO A 206 16.75 30.57 21.95
N LEU A 207 16.69 31.82 21.49
CA LEU A 207 17.85 32.67 21.22
C LEU A 207 18.41 33.34 22.48
N GLN A 208 17.74 33.22 23.63
CA GLN A 208 18.08 33.86 24.91
C GLN A 208 17.94 32.89 26.07
#